data_AF-A0A7G3GE19-F1
#
_entry.id   AF-A0A7G3GE19-F1
#
_cell.length_a   1.000
_cell.length_b   1.000
_cell.length_c   1.000
_cell.angle_alpha   90.00
_cell.angle_beta   90.00
_cell.angle_gamma   90.00
#
_symmetry.space_group_name_H-M   'P 1'
#
loop_
_entity.id
_entity.type
_entity.pdbx_description
1 polymer ?
#
loop_
_entity_poly.entity_id
_entity_poly.type
_entity_poly.pdbx_seq_one_letter_code
_entity_poly.pdbx_strand_id
1 'polypeptide(L)' 'MLNSRPYQSKPSTNDSEPQPCPKCGSKPEVTKAGSNRCWVQCSKFGKNGNCSAISQQGTTKKEAIVLWNKLK' A
#
# COMPACT_ATOMS: atom_id res chain seq x y z
N MET A 1 21.60 -2.14 25.91
CA MET A 1 20.20 -2.57 25.72
C MET A 1 19.61 -1.78 24.57
N LEU A 2 18.84 -2.44 23.70
CA LEU A 2 18.41 -1.95 22.39
C LEU A 2 17.54 -0.69 22.52
N ASN A 3 18.04 0.47 22.09
CA ASN A 3 17.20 1.64 21.89
C ASN A 3 16.70 1.66 20.44
N SER A 4 15.44 1.21 20.34
CA SER A 4 14.52 1.19 19.22
C SER A 4 14.72 2.33 18.22
N ARG A 5 15.09 1.97 16.98
CA ARG A 5 15.05 2.89 15.83
C ARG A 5 13.61 3.40 15.63
N PRO A 6 13.33 4.71 15.68
CA PRO A 6 12.08 5.22 15.15
C PRO A 6 12.13 5.09 13.63
N TYR A 7 11.48 4.07 13.07
CA TYR A 7 11.34 3.95 11.62
C TYR A 7 10.39 5.05 11.14
N GLN A 8 10.98 6.17 10.75
CA GLN A 8 10.32 7.37 10.31
C GLN A 8 9.40 7.06 9.13
N SER A 9 8.11 7.14 9.40
CA SER A 9 7.05 6.93 8.41
C SER A 9 6.89 8.23 7.63
N LYS A 10 7.76 8.51 6.65
CA LYS A 10 7.62 9.69 5.80
C LYS A 10 6.29 9.60 5.02
N PRO A 11 5.39 10.58 5.12
CA PRO A 11 4.30 10.75 4.17
C PRO A 11 4.87 11.52 2.98
N SER A 12 5.46 10.84 2.00
CA SER A 12 5.93 11.54 0.82
C SER A 12 4.76 11.62 -0.17
N THR A 13 4.20 12.84 -0.21
CA THR A 13 3.30 13.35 -1.25
C THR A 13 4.05 13.40 -2.57
N ASN A 14 4.22 12.24 -3.20
CA ASN A 14 4.55 12.13 -4.61
C ASN A 14 3.48 11.27 -5.25
N ASP A 15 3.07 11.59 -6.45
CA ASP A 15 2.14 10.81 -7.30
C ASP A 15 2.60 9.34 -7.51
N SER A 16 3.82 9.01 -7.06
CA SER A 16 4.43 7.68 -7.02
C SER A 16 4.30 6.95 -5.69
N GLU A 17 3.51 7.45 -4.74
CA GLU A 17 3.30 6.83 -3.43
C GLU A 17 1.83 6.50 -3.16
N PRO A 18 1.57 5.26 -2.69
CA PRO A 18 0.21 4.82 -2.42
C PRO A 18 -0.38 5.57 -1.23
N GLN A 19 -1.60 6.08 -1.40
CA GLN A 19 -2.40 6.72 -0.36
C GLN A 19 -2.77 5.75 0.79
N PRO A 20 -3.11 6.22 2.00
CA PRO A 20 -3.57 5.34 3.09
C PRO A 20 -4.82 4.50 2.74
N CYS A 21 -5.04 3.35 3.40
CA CYS A 21 -6.22 2.48 3.19
C CYS A 21 -7.50 3.34 3.28
N PRO A 22 -8.37 3.40 2.26
CA PRO A 22 -9.60 4.20 2.33
C PRO A 22 -10.57 3.67 3.39
N LYS A 23 -10.42 2.40 3.79
CA LYS A 23 -11.27 1.72 4.78
C LYS A 23 -10.79 1.88 6.23
N CYS A 24 -9.48 1.88 6.50
CA CYS A 24 -8.96 1.89 7.88
C CYS A 24 -7.82 2.89 8.14
N GLY A 25 -7.43 3.69 7.14
CA GLY A 25 -6.32 4.65 7.25
C GLY A 25 -4.92 4.03 7.43
N SER A 26 -4.81 2.70 7.50
CA SER A 26 -3.50 2.03 7.63
C SER A 26 -2.65 2.18 6.38
N LYS A 27 -1.34 2.00 6.56
CA LYS A 27 -0.40 2.05 5.45
C LYS A 27 -0.75 1.02 4.36
N PRO A 28 -0.66 1.40 3.09
CA PRO A 28 -0.69 0.47 1.97
C PRO A 28 0.68 -0.20 1.80
N GLU A 29 0.67 -1.36 1.16
CA GLU A 29 1.82 -2.16 0.82
C GLU A 29 1.75 -2.52 -0.66
N VAL A 30 2.82 -2.25 -1.39
CA VAL A 30 2.90 -2.60 -2.80
C VAL A 30 3.43 -4.02 -2.90
N THR A 31 2.59 -4.94 -3.37
CA THR A 31 2.94 -6.32 -3.64
C THR A 31 3.21 -6.50 -5.13
N LYS A 32 4.29 -7.22 -5.46
CA LYS A 32 4.60 -7.64 -6.83
C LYS A 32 4.62 -9.15 -6.87
N ALA A 33 3.89 -9.75 -7.79
CA ALA A 33 3.98 -11.18 -8.09
C ALA A 33 4.39 -11.41 -9.54
N GLY A 34 5.43 -12.24 -9.74
CA GLY A 34 6.01 -12.47 -11.05
C GLY A 34 6.62 -11.21 -11.68
N SER A 35 6.77 -11.23 -13.01
CA SER A 35 7.44 -10.15 -13.73
C SER A 35 6.55 -8.91 -13.92
N ASN A 36 5.26 -9.11 -14.22
CA ASN A 36 4.34 -8.08 -14.72
C ASN A 36 3.05 -7.93 -13.90
N ARG A 37 2.98 -8.42 -12.66
CA ARG A 37 1.78 -8.18 -11.82
C ARG A 37 2.20 -7.44 -10.57
N CYS A 38 1.70 -6.21 -10.44
CA CYS A 38 1.88 -5.36 -9.26
C CYS A 38 0.50 -4.95 -8.76
N TRP A 39 0.27 -4.98 -7.46
CA TRP A 39 -0.93 -4.40 -6.86
C TRP A 39 -0.56 -3.76 -5.52
N VAL A 40 -1.45 -2.92 -5.03
CA VAL A 40 -1.34 -2.32 -3.70
C VAL A 40 -2.41 -2.93 -2.82
N GLN A 41 -2.06 -3.37 -1.63
CA GLN A 41 -3.01 -3.88 -0.66
C GLN A 41 -2.80 -3.19 0.68
N CYS A 42 -3.79 -3.19 1.55
CA CYS A 42 -3.59 -2.69 2.90
C CYS A 42 -2.54 -3.54 3.65
N SER A 43 -1.65 -2.94 4.46
CA SER A 43 -0.74 -3.71 5.34
C SER A 43 -1.48 -4.54 6.41
N LYS A 44 -2.76 -4.24 6.63
CA LYS A 44 -3.67 -5.00 7.51
C LYS A 44 -4.61 -5.91 6.73
N PHE A 45 -4.40 -6.08 5.42
CA PHE A 45 -5.17 -7.00 4.58
C PHE A 45 -5.15 -8.41 5.17
N GLY A 46 -6.32 -8.93 5.54
CA GLY A 46 -6.49 -10.27 6.10
C GLY A 46 -5.92 -10.51 7.50
N LYS A 47 -5.17 -9.57 8.10
CA LYS A 47 -4.48 -9.80 9.38
C LYS A 47 -5.38 -9.75 10.62
N ASN A 48 -6.58 -9.17 10.54
CA ASN A 48 -7.51 -9.11 11.68
C ASN A 48 -8.96 -8.78 11.26
N GLY A 49 -9.33 -9.04 10.00
CA GLY A 49 -10.66 -8.68 9.45
C GLY A 49 -10.95 -7.18 9.28
N ASN A 50 -9.98 -6.30 9.58
CA ASN A 50 -10.25 -4.85 9.70
C ASN A 50 -10.02 -4.02 8.41
N CYS A 51 -9.22 -4.49 7.44
CA CYS A 51 -9.17 -3.93 6.08
C CYS A 51 -9.14 -5.08 5.08
N SER A 52 -10.01 -5.02 4.07
CA SER A 52 -9.96 -5.90 2.88
C SER A 52 -9.70 -5.10 1.61
N ALA A 53 -9.18 -3.88 1.74
CA ALA A 53 -8.91 -3.03 0.58
C ALA A 53 -7.64 -3.52 -0.14
N ILE A 54 -7.81 -3.77 -1.44
CA ILE A 54 -6.79 -4.16 -2.40
C ILE A 54 -7.08 -3.43 -3.72
N SER A 55 -6.04 -2.92 -4.39
CA SER A 55 -6.16 -2.32 -5.71
C SER A 55 -6.34 -3.38 -6.78
N GLN A 56 -6.78 -2.94 -7.94
CA GLN A 56 -6.65 -3.72 -9.15
C GLN A 56 -5.16 -3.98 -9.46
N GLN A 57 -4.88 -5.12 -10.10
CA GLN A 57 -3.55 -5.50 -10.53
C GLN A 57 -3.15 -4.64 -11.74
N GLY A 58 -2.03 -3.94 -11.64
CA GLY A 58 -1.37 -3.24 -12.73
C GLY A 58 -0.15 -4.02 -13.23
N THR A 59 0.35 -3.63 -14.40
CA THR A 59 1.60 -4.19 -14.96
C THR A 59 2.84 -3.58 -14.31
N THR A 60 2.73 -2.34 -13.84
CA THR A 60 3.83 -1.61 -13.20
C THR A 60 3.46 -1.14 -11.80
N LYS A 61 4.48 -0.87 -10.97
CA LYS A 61 4.31 -0.31 -9.62
C LYS A 61 3.53 1.01 -9.64
N LYS A 62 3.83 1.90 -10.59
CA LYS A 62 3.16 3.19 -10.72
C LYS A 62 1.68 3.01 -11.05
N GLU A 63 1.37 2.15 -12.01
CA GLU A 63 -0.01 1.86 -12.40
C GLU A 63 -0.83 1.28 -11.24
N ALA A 64 -0.25 0.35 -10.47
CA ALA A 64 -0.88 -0.20 -9.27
C ALA A 64 -1.20 0.89 -8.23
N ILE A 65 -0.29 1.87 -8.05
CA ILE A 65 -0.47 3.00 -7.14
C ILE A 65 -1.56 3.95 -7.62
N VAL A 66 -1.61 4.24 -8.93
CA VAL A 66 -2.68 5.05 -9.52
C VAL A 66 -4.04 4.37 -9.33
N LEU A 67 -4.13 3.06 -9.58
CA LEU A 67 -5.34 2.27 -9.38
C LEU A 67 -5.77 2.26 -7.91
N TRP A 68 -4.82 2.23 -6.98
CA TRP A 68 -5.08 2.33 -5.54
C TRP A 68 -5.58 3.71 -5.13
N ASN A 69 -4.96 4.77 -5.63
CA ASN A 69 -5.34 6.15 -5.33
C ASN A 69 -6.75 6.47 -5.87
N LYS A 70 -7.18 5.79 -6.95
CA LYS A 70 -8.56 5.84 -7.48
C LYS A 70 -9.62 5.14 -6.62
N LEU A 71 -9.23 4.33 -5.63
CA LEU A 71 -10.19 3.65 -4.73
C LEU A 71 -10.73 4.56 -3.61
N LYS A 72 -10.24 5.80 -3.51
CA LYS A 72 -10.71 6.81 -2.57
C LYS A 72 -11.81 7.64 -3.19
#